data_AF-A0A955C6H7-F1
#
_entry.id   AF-A0A955C6H7-F1
#
_cell.length_a   1.000
_cell.length_b   1.000
_cell.length_c   1.000
_cell.angle_alpha   90.00
_cell.angle_beta   90.00
_cell.angle_gamma   90.00
#
_symmetry.space_group_name_H-M   'P 1'
#
loop_
_entity.id
_entity.type
_entity.pdbx_description
1 polymer ?
#
loop_
_entity_poly.entity_id
_entity_poly.type
_entity_poly.pdbx_seq_one_letter_code
_entity_poly.pdbx_strand_id
1 'polypeptide(L)'
;MADPTTNPTNAQRPVGHPLGDGLSAIERAAKIGLGPMSPLGQRAWHGDSKPCVSCGELVRITDNTCRYCNQDLSVEMLIRMQQHSGPWYVLEHVRPFPGVNMERLIRQARRGIVTATTIVRGPFTDHQWRFAAKTPELCKYVGMCWNCQAPATESDTYCHHCAVNLDRPPGEILESAPVRKTSSELELLSSAIKSAGSDRTTPAPSPQQRIPAWIIAGFFILLATTILLLVIQLRGGGTPAKPAATTNVQTTLDDQSKKTTVKETTNQTDDTGGEPADDVTDDAGAEPGEPSQP
;
A
#
# COMPACT_ATOMS: atom_id res chain seq x y z
N MET A 1 46.91 -34.55 -2.52
CA MET A 1 45.62 -34.74 -3.21
C MET A 1 44.54 -34.72 -2.13
N ALA A 2 43.88 -33.59 -1.96
CA ALA A 2 42.73 -33.43 -1.08
C ALA A 2 41.82 -32.37 -1.71
N ASP A 3 40.64 -32.78 -2.16
CA ASP A 3 39.60 -31.93 -2.75
C ASP A 3 38.80 -31.21 -1.65
N PRO A 4 38.63 -29.88 -1.71
CA PRO A 4 37.67 -29.17 -0.87
C PRO A 4 36.52 -28.62 -1.73
N THR A 5 35.51 -29.45 -1.96
CA THR A 5 34.18 -29.01 -2.46
C THR A 5 33.12 -29.32 -1.42
N THR A 6 33.02 -28.45 -0.40
CA THR A 6 31.84 -28.39 0.48
C THR A 6 30.91 -27.29 -0.02
N ASN A 7 29.85 -27.74 -0.68
CA ASN A 7 28.75 -26.93 -1.19
C ASN A 7 27.92 -26.39 0.00
N PRO A 8 27.69 -25.07 0.14
CA PRO A 8 26.94 -24.54 1.27
C PRO A 8 25.47 -24.96 1.17
N THR A 9 25.03 -25.67 2.19
CA THR A 9 23.67 -26.11 2.48
C THR A 9 22.66 -24.99 2.25
N ASN A 10 21.78 -25.22 1.27
CA ASN A 10 20.59 -24.44 0.97
C ASN A 10 19.72 -24.34 2.24
N ALA A 11 19.71 -23.17 2.87
CA ALA A 11 18.85 -22.88 4.01
C ALA A 11 17.39 -22.97 3.55
N GLN A 12 16.75 -24.10 3.86
CA GLN A 12 15.34 -24.33 3.63
C GLN A 12 14.54 -23.17 4.24
N ARG A 13 13.85 -22.40 3.38
CA ARG A 13 12.79 -21.49 3.83
C ARG A 13 11.82 -22.30 4.67
N PRO A 14 11.33 -21.77 5.81
CA PRO A 14 10.37 -22.47 6.65
C PRO A 14 9.16 -22.84 5.79
N VAL A 15 8.92 -24.14 5.65
CA VAL A 15 7.76 -24.68 4.97
C VAL A 15 6.55 -24.21 5.77
N GLY A 16 5.82 -23.25 5.22
CA GLY A 16 4.64 -22.67 5.87
C GLY A 16 3.66 -23.79 6.22
N HIS A 17 3.21 -23.81 7.48
CA HIS A 17 2.16 -24.72 7.92
C HIS A 17 0.96 -24.60 6.98
N PRO A 18 0.36 -25.72 6.53
CA PRO A 18 -0.85 -25.70 5.75
C PRO A 18 -1.95 -25.04 6.58
N LEU A 19 -2.26 -23.79 6.26
CA LEU A 19 -3.43 -23.08 6.76
C LEU A 19 -4.64 -23.91 6.31
N GLY A 20 -5.31 -24.56 7.27
CA GLY A 20 -6.43 -25.46 7.01
C GLY A 20 -7.56 -24.76 6.25
N ASP A 21 -8.35 -25.56 5.51
CA ASP A 21 -9.34 -25.14 4.50
C ASP A 21 -10.55 -24.35 5.03
N GLY A 22 -10.52 -23.89 6.28
CA GLY A 22 -11.49 -22.91 6.78
C GLY A 22 -11.00 -21.50 6.48
N LEU A 23 -11.82 -20.69 5.78
CA LEU A 23 -11.74 -19.22 5.65
C LEU A 23 -10.65 -18.64 6.54
N SER A 24 -9.48 -18.39 5.95
CA SER A 24 -8.26 -18.23 6.74
C SER A 24 -8.49 -17.14 7.78
N ALA A 25 -8.02 -17.31 9.01
CA ALA A 25 -8.17 -16.26 10.05
C ALA A 25 -7.68 -14.88 9.56
N ILE A 26 -6.81 -14.87 8.57
CA ILE A 26 -6.33 -13.72 7.80
C ILE A 26 -7.45 -13.06 6.97
N GLU A 27 -8.29 -13.84 6.32
CA GLU A 27 -9.45 -13.42 5.52
C GLU A 27 -10.53 -12.77 6.39
N ARG A 28 -10.83 -13.37 7.55
CA ARG A 28 -11.72 -12.73 8.55
C ARG A 28 -11.07 -11.49 9.15
N ALA A 29 -9.77 -11.49 9.42
CA ALA A 29 -9.08 -10.32 9.95
C ALA A 29 -9.08 -9.14 8.97
N ALA A 30 -8.81 -9.40 7.69
CA ALA A 30 -8.93 -8.41 6.63
C ALA A 30 -10.37 -7.90 6.50
N LYS A 31 -11.39 -8.77 6.60
CA LYS A 31 -12.82 -8.39 6.56
C LYS A 31 -13.32 -7.61 7.78
N ILE A 32 -12.83 -7.92 8.99
CA ILE A 32 -13.27 -7.28 10.25
C ILE A 32 -12.59 -5.92 10.46
N GLY A 33 -11.67 -5.52 9.57
CA GLY A 33 -10.90 -4.30 9.78
C GLY A 33 -9.97 -4.43 10.99
N LEU A 34 -9.49 -5.65 11.30
CA LEU A 34 -8.31 -5.80 12.14
C LEU A 34 -7.22 -4.99 11.43
N GLY A 35 -6.92 -3.84 12.02
CA GLY A 35 -6.24 -2.76 11.35
C GLY A 35 -4.93 -3.18 10.67
N PRO A 36 -4.33 -2.28 9.90
CA PRO A 36 -3.06 -2.49 9.19
C PRO A 36 -1.90 -3.09 10.00
N MET A 37 -1.98 -2.97 11.32
CA MET A 37 -1.00 -3.45 12.28
C MET A 37 -1.29 -4.88 12.76
N SER A 38 -2.35 -5.52 12.29
CA SER A 38 -2.61 -6.91 12.66
C SER A 38 -1.50 -7.79 12.06
N PRO A 39 -0.84 -8.64 12.86
CA PRO A 39 0.17 -9.57 12.37
C PRO A 39 -0.36 -10.54 11.30
N LEU A 40 -1.68 -10.61 11.11
CA LEU A 40 -2.35 -11.37 10.07
C LEU A 40 -2.40 -10.63 8.74
N GLY A 41 -2.73 -9.33 8.75
CA GLY A 41 -2.67 -8.48 7.55
C GLY A 41 -1.26 -8.39 6.97
N GLN A 42 -0.23 -8.27 7.82
CA GLN A 42 1.16 -8.29 7.40
C GLN A 42 1.60 -9.65 6.81
N ARG A 43 1.08 -10.76 7.32
CA ARG A 43 1.37 -12.09 6.73
C ARG A 43 0.67 -12.30 5.39
N ALA A 44 -0.54 -11.78 5.22
CA ALA A 44 -1.22 -11.76 3.94
C ALA A 44 -0.46 -10.93 2.90
N TRP A 45 0.06 -9.79 3.35
CA TRP A 45 0.84 -8.85 2.55
C TRP A 45 2.12 -9.46 1.96
N HIS A 46 2.90 -10.12 2.83
CA HIS A 46 4.20 -10.69 2.50
C HIS A 46 4.12 -12.14 2.01
N GLY A 47 2.91 -12.68 1.82
CA GLY A 47 2.68 -14.08 1.50
C GLY A 47 2.48 -14.36 0.01
N ASP A 48 2.06 -15.59 -0.27
CA ASP A 48 1.73 -16.09 -1.61
C ASP A 48 0.30 -15.71 -2.02
N SER A 49 -0.16 -14.50 -1.68
CA SER A 49 -1.55 -14.07 -1.88
C SER A 49 -1.68 -12.77 -2.68
N LYS A 50 -2.75 -12.67 -3.45
CA LYS A 50 -3.14 -11.49 -4.24
C LYS A 50 -4.65 -11.25 -4.14
N PRO A 51 -5.15 -10.02 -4.22
CA PRO A 51 -6.59 -9.77 -4.35
C PRO A 51 -7.12 -10.29 -5.69
N CYS A 52 -8.33 -10.85 -5.68
CA CYS A 52 -9.07 -11.21 -6.88
C CYS A 52 -9.44 -9.95 -7.67
N VAL A 53 -9.20 -9.95 -8.98
CA VAL A 53 -9.46 -8.77 -9.83
C VAL A 53 -10.94 -8.40 -9.95
N SER A 54 -11.85 -9.33 -9.72
CA SER A 54 -13.29 -9.10 -9.78
C SER A 54 -13.85 -8.66 -8.43
N CYS A 55 -13.70 -9.49 -7.39
CA CYS A 55 -14.35 -9.26 -6.08
C CYS A 55 -13.43 -8.73 -4.98
N GLY A 56 -12.11 -8.69 -5.21
CA GLY A 56 -11.13 -8.23 -4.22
C GLY A 56 -10.77 -9.26 -3.13
N GLU A 57 -11.41 -10.43 -3.10
CA GLU A 57 -11.11 -11.49 -2.14
C GLU A 57 -9.66 -12.00 -2.29
N LEU A 58 -8.99 -12.31 -1.17
CA LEU A 58 -7.61 -12.77 -1.22
C LEU A 58 -7.54 -14.22 -1.74
N VAL A 59 -6.79 -14.41 -2.81
CA VAL A 59 -6.53 -15.72 -3.43
C VAL A 59 -5.03 -16.01 -3.40
N ARG A 60 -4.63 -17.27 -3.57
CA ARG A 60 -3.20 -17.57 -3.73
C ARG A 60 -2.72 -17.05 -5.08
N ILE A 61 -1.45 -16.65 -5.18
CA ILE A 61 -0.85 -16.16 -6.42
C ILE A 61 -0.88 -17.24 -7.51
N THR A 62 -0.71 -18.50 -7.09
CA THR A 62 -0.75 -19.71 -7.92
C THR A 62 -2.15 -20.12 -8.36
N ASP A 63 -3.20 -19.57 -7.74
CA ASP A 63 -4.57 -19.93 -8.09
C ASP A 63 -4.99 -19.17 -9.36
N ASN A 64 -5.57 -19.91 -10.30
CA ASN A 64 -6.12 -19.36 -11.55
C ASN A 64 -7.62 -19.06 -11.42
N THR A 65 -8.26 -19.37 -10.29
CA THR A 65 -9.70 -19.18 -10.12
C THR A 65 -9.99 -18.67 -8.71
N CYS A 66 -10.87 -17.69 -8.59
CA CYS A 66 -11.25 -17.17 -7.30
C CYS A 66 -12.28 -18.09 -6.62
N ARG A 67 -11.98 -18.58 -5.42
CA ARG A 67 -12.90 -19.47 -4.67
C ARG A 67 -14.21 -18.79 -4.24
N TYR A 68 -14.24 -17.46 -4.16
CA TYR A 68 -15.40 -16.70 -3.70
C TYR A 68 -16.37 -16.35 -4.83
N CYS A 69 -15.90 -15.70 -5.90
CA CYS A 69 -16.76 -15.32 -7.03
C CYS A 69 -16.70 -16.28 -8.22
N ASN A 70 -15.90 -17.36 -8.13
CA ASN A 70 -15.70 -18.36 -9.17
C ASN A 70 -15.25 -17.79 -10.54
N GLN A 71 -14.67 -16.58 -10.54
CA GLN A 71 -14.12 -15.96 -11.75
C GLN A 71 -12.74 -16.52 -12.06
N ASP A 72 -12.49 -16.71 -13.35
CA ASP A 72 -11.16 -17.01 -13.88
C ASP A 72 -10.24 -15.79 -13.69
N LEU A 73 -9.01 -16.05 -13.29
CA LEU A 73 -7.94 -15.07 -13.09
C LEU A 73 -6.92 -15.14 -14.23
N SER A 74 -7.33 -15.67 -15.39
CA SER A 74 -6.57 -15.70 -16.63
C SER A 74 -6.19 -14.29 -17.11
N VAL A 75 -5.18 -14.23 -17.98
CA VAL A 75 -4.68 -12.98 -18.56
C VAL A 75 -5.77 -12.27 -19.37
N GLU A 76 -6.65 -13.01 -20.03
CA GLU A 76 -7.76 -12.47 -20.82
C GLU A 76 -8.75 -11.71 -19.93
N MET A 77 -9.04 -12.22 -18.72
CA MET A 77 -9.90 -11.52 -17.76
C MET A 77 -9.23 -10.25 -17.24
N LEU A 78 -7.91 -10.27 -17.03
CA LEU A 78 -7.16 -9.07 -16.64
C LEU A 78 -7.26 -7.98 -17.71
N ILE A 79 -7.10 -8.33 -18.99
CA ILE A 79 -7.23 -7.41 -20.12
C ILE A 79 -8.65 -6.84 -20.19
N ARG A 80 -9.68 -7.68 -20.02
CA ARG A 80 -11.08 -7.23 -20.01
C ARG A 80 -11.34 -6.24 -18.88
N MET A 81 -10.83 -6.51 -17.68
CA MET A 81 -10.98 -5.62 -16.54
C MET A 81 -10.27 -4.28 -16.72
N GLN A 82 -9.15 -4.26 -17.45
CA GLN A 82 -8.41 -3.04 -17.76
C GLN A 82 -9.21 -2.05 -18.63
N GLN A 83 -10.15 -2.56 -19.45
CA GLN A 83 -11.05 -1.72 -20.25
C GLN A 83 -12.10 -0.98 -19.40
N HIS A 84 -12.30 -1.40 -18.15
CA HIS A 84 -13.23 -0.74 -17.23
C HIS A 84 -12.50 0.34 -16.44
N SER A 85 -12.22 1.44 -17.14
CA SER A 85 -11.63 2.62 -16.54
C SER A 85 -12.64 3.32 -15.64
N GLY A 86 -12.28 3.51 -14.38
CA GLY A 86 -13.14 4.14 -13.38
C GLY A 86 -12.35 4.92 -12.33
N PRO A 87 -13.05 5.65 -11.45
CA PRO A 87 -12.43 6.39 -10.35
C PRO A 87 -11.77 5.43 -9.35
N TRP A 88 -11.17 5.96 -8.27
CA TRP A 88 -10.63 5.08 -7.25
C TRP A 88 -11.71 4.45 -6.38
N TYR A 89 -11.47 3.22 -5.95
CA TYR A 89 -12.29 2.49 -5.00
C TYR A 89 -11.39 1.94 -3.90
N VAL A 90 -11.88 2.01 -2.67
CA VAL A 90 -11.30 1.32 -1.52
C VAL A 90 -12.21 0.14 -1.20
N LEU A 91 -11.64 -1.06 -1.11
CA LEU A 91 -12.39 -2.25 -0.76
C LEU A 91 -12.68 -2.21 0.75
N GLU A 92 -13.79 -1.59 1.13
CA GLU A 92 -14.34 -1.66 2.47
C GLU A 92 -15.47 -2.70 2.52
N HIS A 93 -15.56 -3.41 3.65
CA HIS A 93 -16.47 -4.54 3.83
C HIS A 93 -17.96 -4.16 3.73
N VAL A 94 -18.31 -2.91 3.99
CA VAL A 94 -19.71 -2.52 4.21
C VAL A 94 -20.33 -1.86 2.97
N ARG A 95 -19.59 -0.98 2.28
CA ARG A 95 -19.96 -0.40 0.96
C ARG A 95 -18.70 0.08 0.26
N PRO A 96 -18.42 -0.32 -1.01
CA PRO A 96 -17.35 0.32 -1.76
C PRO A 96 -17.67 1.81 -1.86
N PHE A 97 -16.80 2.66 -1.35
CA PHE A 97 -16.98 4.11 -1.47
C PHE A 97 -17.06 4.45 -2.96
N PRO A 98 -18.13 5.14 -3.41
CA PRO A 98 -18.22 5.55 -4.80
C PRO A 98 -17.08 6.52 -5.10
N GLY A 99 -16.32 6.19 -6.15
CA GLY A 99 -15.32 7.03 -6.81
C GLY A 99 -14.61 8.06 -5.94
N VAL A 100 -13.54 7.64 -5.28
CA VAL A 100 -12.67 8.51 -4.51
C VAL A 100 -11.64 9.16 -5.44
N ASN A 101 -11.25 10.41 -5.18
CA ASN A 101 -10.12 11.04 -5.86
C ASN A 101 -8.80 10.63 -5.18
N MET A 102 -7.69 10.66 -5.94
CA MET A 102 -6.36 10.29 -5.44
C MET A 102 -5.93 11.15 -4.24
N GLU A 103 -6.21 12.46 -4.26
CA GLU A 103 -5.85 13.38 -3.18
C GLU A 103 -6.57 13.03 -1.86
N ARG A 104 -7.78 12.47 -1.96
CA ARG A 104 -8.52 11.99 -0.78
C ARG A 104 -7.91 10.70 -0.25
N LEU A 105 -7.48 9.77 -1.11
CA LEU A 105 -6.72 8.58 -0.69
C LEU A 105 -5.42 8.97 0.00
N ILE A 106 -4.67 9.94 -0.55
CA ILE A 106 -3.44 10.47 0.06
C ILE A 106 -3.71 11.05 1.44
N ARG A 107 -4.77 11.87 1.59
CA ARG A 107 -5.17 12.40 2.91
C ARG A 107 -5.56 11.30 3.89
N GLN A 108 -6.23 10.24 3.43
CA GLN A 108 -6.56 9.09 4.27
C GLN A 108 -5.31 8.27 4.64
N ALA A 109 -4.33 8.16 3.75
CA ALA A 109 -3.07 7.48 3.99
C ALA A 109 -2.24 8.21 5.07
N ARG A 110 -2.11 9.53 4.94
CA ARG A 110 -1.44 10.37 5.97
C ARG A 110 -2.12 10.31 7.34
N ARG A 111 -3.43 10.05 7.38
CA ARG A 111 -4.20 9.86 8.62
C ARG A 111 -4.11 8.43 9.18
N GLY A 112 -3.47 7.50 8.46
CA GLY A 112 -3.41 6.09 8.84
C GLY A 112 -4.70 5.30 8.63
N ILE A 113 -5.68 5.85 7.90
CA ILE A 113 -6.93 5.17 7.55
C ILE A 113 -6.68 4.23 6.37
N VAL A 114 -6.05 4.75 5.30
CA VAL A 114 -5.52 3.93 4.21
C VAL A 114 -4.11 3.53 4.58
N THR A 115 -3.79 2.27 4.37
CA THR A 115 -2.60 1.65 4.94
C THR A 115 -1.95 0.76 3.91
N ALA A 116 -0.73 0.28 4.17
CA ALA A 116 -0.03 -0.59 3.24
C ALA A 116 -0.92 -1.76 2.76
N THR A 117 -1.64 -2.41 3.69
CA THR A 117 -2.49 -3.58 3.44
C THR A 117 -3.89 -3.28 2.94
N THR A 118 -4.28 -1.99 2.80
CA THR A 118 -5.58 -1.63 2.27
C THR A 118 -5.68 -2.05 0.81
N ILE A 119 -6.78 -2.68 0.41
CA ILE A 119 -7.03 -3.09 -0.99
C ILE A 119 -7.75 -1.94 -1.71
N VAL A 120 -7.18 -1.49 -2.82
CA VAL A 120 -7.63 -0.36 -3.64
C VAL A 120 -7.71 -0.75 -5.11
N ARG A 121 -8.53 -0.05 -5.88
CA ARG A 121 -8.63 -0.17 -7.34
C ARG A 121 -8.71 1.24 -7.93
N GLY A 122 -8.05 1.48 -9.04
CA GLY A 122 -8.04 2.78 -9.72
C GLY A 122 -7.17 2.81 -10.98
N PRO A 123 -6.97 3.99 -11.59
CA PRO A 123 -6.22 4.13 -12.84
C PRO A 123 -4.82 3.53 -12.82
N PHE A 124 -4.05 3.75 -11.74
CA PHE A 124 -2.67 3.26 -11.61
C PHE A 124 -2.56 1.79 -11.17
N THR A 125 -3.69 1.09 -11.04
CA THR A 125 -3.73 -0.34 -10.69
C THR A 125 -4.08 -1.22 -11.89
N ASP A 126 -4.05 -0.67 -13.11
CA ASP A 126 -4.60 -1.30 -14.31
C ASP A 126 -6.08 -1.69 -14.12
N HIS A 127 -6.79 -0.89 -13.31
CA HIS A 127 -8.15 -1.16 -12.86
C HIS A 127 -8.34 -2.53 -12.18
N GLN A 128 -7.29 -3.09 -11.57
CA GLN A 128 -7.35 -4.32 -10.77
C GLN A 128 -7.35 -3.99 -9.28
N TRP A 129 -7.97 -4.84 -8.47
CA TRP A 129 -7.77 -4.78 -7.03
C TRP A 129 -6.32 -5.08 -6.70
N ARG A 130 -5.63 -4.08 -6.16
CA ARG A 130 -4.26 -4.18 -5.67
C ARG A 130 -4.20 -3.66 -4.27
N PHE A 131 -3.20 -4.09 -3.53
CA PHE A 131 -3.01 -3.44 -2.27
C PHE A 131 -2.26 -2.10 -2.40
N ALA A 132 -2.51 -1.16 -1.50
CA ALA A 132 -2.00 0.21 -1.56
C ALA A 132 -0.47 0.29 -1.60
N ALA A 133 0.26 -0.53 -0.84
CA ALA A 133 1.73 -0.54 -0.92
C ALA A 133 2.32 -1.20 -2.18
N LYS A 134 1.49 -1.80 -3.06
CA LYS A 134 1.87 -2.27 -4.41
C LYS A 134 1.32 -1.37 -5.52
N THR A 135 0.68 -0.27 -5.14
CA THR A 135 0.07 0.67 -6.08
C THR A 135 1.02 1.84 -6.31
N PRO A 136 1.45 2.07 -7.56
CA PRO A 136 2.23 3.26 -7.94
C PRO A 136 1.55 4.55 -7.51
N GLU A 137 2.33 5.59 -7.25
CA GLU A 137 1.93 6.87 -6.64
C GLU A 137 1.42 6.78 -5.19
N LEU A 138 0.62 5.76 -4.83
CA LEU A 138 0.06 5.61 -3.48
C LEU A 138 1.08 5.03 -2.49
N CYS A 139 1.99 4.16 -2.96
CA CYS A 139 2.92 3.39 -2.13
C CYS A 139 3.79 4.24 -1.19
N LYS A 140 4.28 5.40 -1.64
CA LYS A 140 5.13 6.29 -0.84
C LYS A 140 4.39 6.94 0.33
N TYR A 141 3.08 7.15 0.21
CA TYR A 141 2.23 7.69 1.28
C TYR A 141 1.91 6.66 2.35
N VAL A 142 2.07 5.36 2.03
CA VAL A 142 2.00 4.26 2.99
C VAL A 142 3.39 3.75 3.40
N GLY A 143 4.45 4.48 3.03
CA GLY A 143 5.81 4.26 3.50
C GLY A 143 6.59 3.11 2.82
N MET A 144 6.17 2.65 1.64
CA MET A 144 6.71 1.44 0.99
C MET A 144 7.01 1.66 -0.49
N CYS A 145 8.01 0.96 -1.02
CA CYS A 145 8.25 0.87 -2.46
C CYS A 145 7.31 -0.14 -3.12
N TRP A 146 6.60 0.26 -4.17
CA TRP A 146 5.66 -0.64 -4.87
C TRP A 146 6.32 -1.89 -5.47
N ASN A 147 7.59 -1.82 -5.86
CA ASN A 147 8.32 -2.93 -6.48
C ASN A 147 8.96 -3.86 -5.43
N CYS A 148 9.96 -3.37 -4.69
CA CYS A 148 10.74 -4.20 -3.76
C CYS A 148 10.23 -4.20 -2.32
N GLN A 149 9.21 -3.39 -2.00
CA GLN A 149 8.64 -3.29 -0.64
C GLN A 149 9.62 -2.79 0.43
N ALA A 150 10.74 -2.17 0.02
CA ALA A 150 11.62 -1.46 0.95
C ALA A 150 10.94 -0.17 1.47
N PRO A 151 11.30 0.31 2.68
CA PRO A 151 10.81 1.58 3.20
C PRO A 151 11.06 2.73 2.22
N ALA A 152 10.06 3.60 2.06
CA ALA A 152 10.13 4.80 1.23
C ALA A 152 9.49 5.99 1.97
N THR A 153 9.94 7.20 1.66
CA THR A 153 9.39 8.45 2.17
C THR A 153 8.53 9.14 1.12
N GLU A 154 7.64 10.02 1.55
CA GLU A 154 6.74 10.75 0.64
C GLU A 154 7.50 11.65 -0.36
N SER A 155 8.68 12.13 0.04
CA SER A 155 9.57 12.95 -0.78
C SER A 155 10.41 12.16 -1.79
N ASP A 156 10.42 10.82 -1.72
CA ASP A 156 11.23 10.01 -2.61
C ASP A 156 10.56 9.89 -4.00
N THR A 157 11.27 10.34 -5.04
CA THR A 157 10.90 10.07 -6.44
C THR A 157 11.34 8.67 -6.89
N TYR A 158 12.45 8.18 -6.34
CA TYR A 158 13.01 6.86 -6.66
C TYR A 158 13.24 6.04 -5.39
N CYS A 159 13.05 4.74 -5.48
CA CYS A 159 13.35 3.83 -4.38
C CYS A 159 14.87 3.71 -4.18
N HIS A 160 15.36 3.98 -2.97
CA HIS A 160 16.78 3.84 -2.60
C HIS A 160 17.33 2.41 -2.71
N HIS A 161 16.46 1.39 -2.73
CA HIS A 161 16.88 -0.02 -2.78
C HIS A 161 16.86 -0.63 -4.19
N CYS A 162 15.89 -0.29 -5.03
CA CYS A 162 15.76 -0.87 -6.38
C CYS A 162 15.79 0.15 -7.52
N ALA A 163 16.00 1.43 -7.20
CA ALA A 163 16.04 2.55 -8.15
C ALA A 163 14.79 2.73 -9.02
N VAL A 164 13.67 2.08 -8.70
CA VAL A 164 12.41 2.25 -9.43
C VAL A 164 11.80 3.63 -9.14
N ASN A 165 11.20 4.25 -10.14
CA ASN A 165 10.43 5.49 -9.95
C ASN A 165 9.13 5.17 -9.18
N LEU A 166 8.88 5.88 -8.08
CA LEU A 166 7.72 5.66 -7.20
C LEU A 166 6.45 6.36 -7.69
N ASP A 167 6.60 7.36 -8.55
CA ASP A 167 5.53 8.19 -9.11
C ASP A 167 4.98 7.65 -10.44
N ARG A 168 5.62 6.64 -11.03
CA ARG A 168 5.22 6.09 -12.34
C ARG A 168 4.78 4.63 -12.25
N PRO A 169 3.67 4.23 -12.89
CA PRO A 169 3.27 2.84 -12.97
C PRO A 169 4.22 1.98 -13.84
N PRO A 170 4.38 0.68 -13.51
CA PRO A 170 5.07 -0.26 -14.38
C PRO A 170 4.33 -0.38 -15.71
N GLY A 171 5.03 -0.22 -16.83
CA GLY A 171 4.46 -0.44 -18.17
C GLY A 171 4.10 0.84 -18.93
N GLU A 172 4.13 2.01 -18.28
CA GLU A 172 4.37 3.25 -19.03
C GLU A 172 5.83 3.24 -19.43
N ILE A 173 6.13 2.49 -20.51
CA ILE A 173 7.40 2.58 -21.21
C ILE A 173 7.56 4.07 -21.40
N LEU A 174 8.65 4.63 -20.86
CA LEU A 174 9.07 5.97 -21.22
C LEU A 174 9.19 5.90 -22.74
N GLU A 175 8.15 6.32 -23.44
CA GLU A 175 8.16 6.46 -24.89
C GLU A 175 9.27 7.48 -25.08
N SER A 176 10.46 6.94 -25.33
CA SER A 176 11.71 7.63 -25.10
C SER A 176 11.57 8.91 -25.90
N ALA A 177 11.50 10.06 -25.20
CA ALA A 177 11.14 11.35 -25.77
C ALA A 177 11.72 11.41 -27.17
N PRO A 178 10.88 11.54 -28.23
CA PRO A 178 11.16 11.07 -29.58
C PRO A 178 12.60 11.43 -29.89
N VAL A 179 13.48 10.42 -29.75
CA VAL A 179 14.90 10.67 -29.97
C VAL A 179 14.91 10.94 -31.45
N ARG A 180 15.03 12.22 -31.84
CA ARG A 180 15.34 12.62 -33.20
C ARG A 180 16.73 12.07 -33.47
N LYS A 181 16.82 10.75 -33.64
CA LYS A 181 17.94 10.07 -34.22
C LYS A 181 17.88 10.53 -35.66
N THR A 182 18.66 11.56 -35.96
CA THR A 182 19.06 11.82 -37.34
C THR A 182 19.55 10.49 -37.90
N SER A 183 19.09 10.11 -39.10
CA SER A 183 19.38 8.80 -39.70
C SER A 183 20.87 8.44 -39.72
N SER A 184 21.75 9.46 -39.70
CA SER A 184 23.19 9.32 -39.63
C SER A 184 23.72 8.71 -38.33
N GLU A 185 23.11 8.97 -37.17
CA GLU A 185 23.56 8.34 -35.91
C GLU A 185 23.13 6.87 -35.81
N LEU A 186 22.00 6.51 -36.44
CA LEU A 186 21.49 5.14 -36.42
C LEU A 186 22.35 4.22 -37.31
N GLU A 187 22.91 4.75 -38.41
CA GLU A 187 23.91 4.05 -39.22
C GLU A 187 25.25 3.85 -38.49
N LEU A 188 25.72 4.88 -37.76
CA LEU A 188 26.94 4.79 -36.93
C LEU A 188 26.78 3.80 -35.77
N LEU A 189 25.61 3.73 -35.14
CA LEU A 189 25.35 2.74 -34.08
C LEU A 189 25.19 1.33 -34.62
N SER A 190 24.57 1.14 -35.79
CA SER A 190 24.42 -0.19 -36.39
C SER A 190 25.78 -0.80 -36.81
N SER A 191 26.73 0.04 -37.24
CA SER A 191 28.08 -0.40 -37.60
C SER A 191 28.94 -0.71 -36.37
N ALA A 192 28.75 0.00 -35.25
CA ALA A 192 29.44 -0.28 -33.99
C ALA A 192 28.94 -1.57 -33.30
N ILE A 193 27.65 -1.90 -33.39
CA ILE A 193 27.10 -3.13 -32.78
C ILE A 193 27.55 -4.37 -33.56
N LYS A 194 27.80 -4.24 -34.88
CA LYS A 194 28.27 -5.35 -35.72
C LYS A 194 29.76 -5.69 -35.52
N SER A 195 30.55 -4.78 -34.95
CA SER A 195 31.98 -5.02 -34.64
C SER A 195 32.24 -5.50 -33.20
N ALA A 196 31.29 -5.36 -32.28
CA ALA A 196 31.42 -5.80 -30.88
C ALA A 196 31.02 -7.28 -30.67
N GLY A 197 31.38 -8.15 -31.62
CA GLY A 197 31.21 -9.59 -31.48
C GLY A 197 32.13 -10.16 -30.41
N SER A 198 31.52 -10.77 -29.39
CA SER A 198 32.13 -11.79 -28.52
C SER A 198 33.20 -11.34 -27.51
N ASP A 199 32.78 -10.62 -26.47
CA ASP A 199 33.33 -10.82 -25.12
C ASP A 199 32.24 -10.56 -24.07
N ARG A 200 31.53 -11.62 -23.67
CA ARG A 200 30.62 -11.59 -22.52
C ARG A 200 31.44 -11.60 -21.23
N THR A 201 31.84 -10.42 -20.78
CA THR A 201 32.35 -10.23 -19.42
C THR A 201 31.18 -10.30 -18.44
N THR A 202 31.11 -11.41 -17.70
CA THR A 202 30.19 -11.65 -16.60
C THR A 202 30.26 -10.49 -15.59
N PRO A 203 29.14 -9.84 -15.23
CA PRO A 203 29.16 -8.78 -14.23
C PRO A 203 29.61 -9.33 -12.88
N ALA A 204 30.65 -8.72 -12.33
CA ALA A 204 31.22 -9.10 -11.04
C ALA A 204 30.14 -8.97 -9.93
N PRO A 205 30.06 -9.94 -9.00
CA PRO A 205 29.12 -9.91 -7.90
C PRO A 205 29.35 -8.66 -7.03
N SER A 206 28.28 -7.94 -6.75
CA SER A 206 28.29 -6.77 -5.88
C SER A 206 28.83 -7.15 -4.48
N PRO A 207 29.67 -6.30 -3.86
CA PRO A 207 30.24 -6.59 -2.55
C PRO A 207 29.11 -6.62 -1.52
N GLN A 208 28.78 -7.81 -1.03
CA GLN A 208 27.87 -7.96 0.11
C GLN A 208 28.47 -7.23 1.32
N GLN A 209 27.80 -6.14 1.70
CA GLN A 209 28.12 -5.35 2.88
C GLN A 209 27.80 -6.18 4.12
N ARG A 210 28.77 -6.97 4.59
CA ARG A 210 28.69 -7.69 5.87
C ARG A 210 28.70 -6.67 6.98
N ILE A 211 27.55 -6.41 7.58
CA ILE A 211 27.47 -5.70 8.85
C ILE A 211 28.21 -6.57 9.88
N PRO A 212 29.31 -6.07 10.48
CA PRO A 212 30.11 -6.88 11.39
C PRO A 212 29.31 -7.16 12.66
N ALA A 213 29.35 -8.41 13.13
CA ALA A 213 28.50 -8.93 14.20
C ALA A 213 28.58 -8.14 15.53
N TRP A 214 29.66 -7.38 15.75
CA TRP A 214 29.82 -6.53 16.95
C TRP A 214 28.83 -5.36 16.98
N ILE A 215 28.35 -4.86 15.84
CA ILE A 215 27.36 -3.77 15.78
C ILE A 215 26.01 -4.25 16.33
N ILE A 216 25.61 -5.48 15.98
CA ILE A 216 24.37 -6.08 16.48
C ILE A 216 24.48 -6.32 17.99
N ALA A 217 25.61 -6.85 18.46
CA ALA A 217 25.84 -7.08 19.90
C ALA A 217 25.81 -5.78 20.73
N GLY A 218 26.40 -4.69 20.21
CA GLY A 218 26.39 -3.39 20.88
C GLY A 218 24.99 -2.83 21.10
N PHE A 219 24.09 -3.00 20.12
CA PHE A 219 22.71 -2.51 20.22
C PHE A 219 21.92 -3.21 21.33
N PHE A 220 22.08 -4.54 21.48
CA PHE A 220 21.41 -5.30 22.55
C PHE A 220 21.91 -4.91 23.95
N ILE A 221 23.20 -4.64 24.12
CA ILE A 221 23.75 -4.20 25.41
C ILE A 221 23.18 -2.83 25.79
N LEU A 222 23.11 -1.89 24.83
CA LEU A 222 22.59 -0.55 25.06
C LEU A 222 21.08 -0.53 25.35
N LEU A 223 20.32 -1.42 24.70
CA LEU A 223 18.90 -1.63 24.97
C LEU A 223 18.67 -2.24 26.37
N ALA A 224 19.48 -3.24 26.75
CA ALA A 224 19.36 -3.89 28.05
C ALA A 224 19.69 -2.92 29.21
N THR A 225 20.72 -2.09 29.05
CA THR A 225 21.09 -1.10 30.07
C THR A 225 20.04 0.01 30.21
N THR A 226 19.44 0.47 29.11
CA THR A 226 18.35 1.45 29.16
C THR A 226 17.10 0.89 29.84
N ILE A 227 16.69 -0.34 29.52
CA ILE A 227 15.57 -1.02 30.21
C ILE A 227 15.86 -1.16 31.71
N LEU A 228 17.07 -1.58 32.08
CA LEU A 228 17.46 -1.75 33.48
C LEU A 228 17.39 -0.42 34.27
N LEU A 229 17.88 0.68 33.69
CA LEU A 229 17.78 2.01 34.30
C LEU A 229 16.32 2.43 34.49
N LEU A 230 15.46 2.16 33.51
CA LEU A 230 14.03 2.48 33.58
C LEU A 230 13.35 1.69 34.71
N VAL A 231 13.67 0.40 34.87
CA VAL A 231 13.18 -0.43 36.00
C VAL A 231 13.66 0.12 37.35
N ILE A 232 14.90 0.59 37.46
CA ILE A 232 15.42 1.20 38.70
C ILE A 232 14.64 2.47 39.04
N GLN A 233 14.38 3.34 38.06
CA GLN A 233 13.61 4.57 38.27
C GLN A 233 12.17 4.27 38.71
N LEU A 234 11.53 3.25 38.13
CA LEU A 234 10.18 2.83 38.51
C LEU A 234 10.11 2.21 39.92
N ARG A 235 11.20 1.61 40.41
CA ARG A 235 11.23 0.93 41.72
C ARG A 235 11.73 1.81 42.87
N GLY A 236 12.45 2.90 42.56
CA GLY A 236 13.12 3.75 43.56
C GLY A 236 12.40 5.05 43.97
N GLY A 237 11.27 5.39 43.36
CA GLY A 237 10.56 6.67 43.58
C GLY A 237 9.71 6.77 44.87
N GLY A 238 10.03 6.02 45.92
CA GLY A 238 9.40 6.17 47.23
C GLY A 238 9.99 7.36 47.97
N THR A 239 9.41 8.55 47.80
CA THR A 239 9.76 9.71 48.62
C THR A 239 9.46 9.40 50.09
N PRO A 240 10.40 9.68 51.03
CA PRO A 240 10.12 9.54 52.44
C PRO A 240 9.02 10.52 52.84
N ALA A 241 7.93 9.98 53.38
CA ALA A 241 6.77 10.72 53.84
C ALA A 241 7.18 11.81 54.83
N LYS A 242 6.87 13.06 54.49
CA LYS A 242 6.94 14.20 55.39
C LYS A 242 5.77 14.08 56.38
N PRO A 243 6.00 14.09 57.71
CA PRO A 243 4.94 13.91 58.69
C PRO A 243 3.93 15.06 58.68
N ALA A 244 2.68 14.68 58.80
CA ALA A 244 1.49 15.52 58.74
C ALA A 244 1.42 16.52 59.90
N ALA A 245 1.10 17.78 59.58
CA ALA A 245 0.53 18.72 60.53
C ALA A 245 -0.99 18.75 60.31
N THR A 246 -1.70 18.27 61.31
CA THR A 246 -3.16 18.23 61.44
C THR A 246 -3.71 19.64 61.64
N THR A 247 -4.59 20.09 60.75
CA THR A 247 -5.51 21.19 61.03
C THR A 247 -6.90 20.84 60.52
N ASN A 248 -7.79 20.52 61.47
CA ASN A 248 -9.24 20.48 61.31
C ASN A 248 -9.76 21.86 60.91
N VAL A 249 -10.61 21.97 59.89
CA VAL A 249 -11.72 22.94 59.86
C VAL A 249 -12.91 22.33 59.12
N GLN A 250 -14.04 22.40 59.83
CA GLN A 250 -15.40 21.97 59.53
C GLN A 250 -16.13 22.96 58.61
N THR A 251 -17.25 22.51 58.00
CA THR A 251 -18.41 23.32 57.50
C THR A 251 -18.14 24.13 56.22
N THR A 252 -18.99 24.25 55.20
CA THR A 252 -20.47 24.29 55.01
C THR A 252 -20.80 23.80 53.57
N LEU A 253 -21.83 22.96 53.34
CA LEU A 253 -23.14 23.34 52.77
C LEU A 253 -23.21 24.69 52.02
N ASP A 254 -23.43 24.64 50.70
CA ASP A 254 -24.13 25.59 49.81
C ASP A 254 -23.91 25.09 48.36
N ASP A 255 -24.89 24.49 47.69
CA ASP A 255 -25.94 25.14 46.90
C ASP A 255 -25.45 26.31 46.02
N GLN A 256 -25.22 26.03 44.73
CA GLN A 256 -25.50 27.00 43.65
C GLN A 256 -25.40 26.35 42.27
N SER A 257 -26.59 26.05 41.75
CA SER A 257 -27.08 26.48 40.43
C SER A 257 -26.08 27.32 39.60
N LYS A 258 -25.58 26.75 38.49
CA LYS A 258 -25.08 27.56 37.37
C LYS A 258 -25.50 26.99 36.02
N LYS A 259 -26.73 27.35 35.68
CA LYS A 259 -27.32 27.46 34.34
C LYS A 259 -26.27 27.94 33.32
N THR A 260 -25.80 27.04 32.46
CA THR A 260 -25.06 27.39 31.25
C THR A 260 -26.01 27.31 30.07
N THR A 261 -26.50 28.48 29.69
CA THR A 261 -27.26 28.73 28.47
C THR A 261 -26.36 28.47 27.27
N VAL A 262 -26.55 27.35 26.58
CA VAL A 262 -26.00 27.15 25.23
C VAL A 262 -26.91 27.88 24.25
N LYS A 263 -26.36 28.93 23.62
CA LYS A 263 -26.96 29.63 22.49
C LYS A 263 -27.02 28.67 21.30
N GLU A 264 -28.22 28.22 20.99
CA GLU A 264 -28.60 27.64 19.71
C GLU A 264 -28.57 28.76 18.68
N THR A 265 -27.59 28.74 17.78
CA THR A 265 -27.54 29.64 16.62
C THR A 265 -28.05 28.86 15.42
N THR A 266 -29.35 28.97 15.21
CA THR A 266 -30.07 28.57 14.00
C THR A 266 -29.64 29.48 12.87
N ASN A 267 -28.72 29.02 12.02
CA ASN A 267 -28.49 29.64 10.72
C ASN A 267 -29.57 29.13 9.77
N GLN A 268 -30.61 29.94 9.68
CA GLN A 268 -31.67 29.89 8.67
C GLN A 268 -31.14 30.65 7.45
N THR A 269 -30.69 29.93 6.43
CA THR A 269 -30.40 30.50 5.11
C THR A 269 -31.52 30.10 4.17
N ASP A 270 -32.41 31.06 3.97
CA ASP A 270 -33.13 31.43 2.76
C ASP A 270 -33.14 30.42 1.62
N ASP A 271 -34.30 29.77 1.55
CA ASP A 271 -34.86 29.06 0.40
C ASP A 271 -35.27 30.12 -0.64
N THR A 272 -34.40 30.37 -1.63
CA THR A 272 -34.74 31.20 -2.78
C THR A 272 -34.95 30.29 -3.98
N GLY A 273 -36.21 30.21 -4.40
CA GLY A 273 -36.67 29.45 -5.54
C GLY A 273 -35.96 29.80 -6.85
N GLY A 274 -35.92 28.80 -7.72
CA GLY A 274 -35.42 28.89 -9.07
C GLY A 274 -35.63 27.58 -9.80
N GLU A 275 -36.88 27.30 -10.19
CA GLU A 275 -37.15 26.45 -11.35
C GLU A 275 -36.67 27.18 -12.61
N PRO A 276 -35.88 26.52 -13.45
CA PRO A 276 -36.07 26.64 -14.88
C PRO A 276 -36.48 25.29 -15.47
N ALA A 277 -37.70 25.29 -16.02
CA ALA A 277 -38.10 24.34 -17.04
C ALA A 277 -37.48 24.79 -18.36
N ASP A 278 -36.60 23.97 -18.92
CA ASP A 278 -36.21 23.95 -20.33
C ASP A 278 -35.90 22.47 -20.61
N ASP A 279 -36.77 21.71 -21.27
CA ASP A 279 -36.99 21.71 -22.72
C ASP A 279 -35.74 21.26 -23.49
N VAL A 280 -35.97 20.61 -24.64
CA VAL A 280 -35.01 20.32 -25.71
C VAL A 280 -34.44 18.88 -25.78
N THR A 281 -35.19 18.11 -26.57
CA THR A 281 -34.80 17.18 -27.67
C THR A 281 -34.47 15.72 -27.38
N ASP A 282 -35.46 14.89 -27.68
CA ASP A 282 -35.29 13.64 -28.42
C ASP A 282 -34.56 13.90 -29.76
N ASP A 283 -33.37 13.34 -29.95
CA ASP A 283 -32.79 13.15 -31.28
C ASP A 283 -32.57 11.65 -31.52
N ALA A 284 -33.48 11.10 -32.30
CA ALA A 284 -33.44 9.76 -32.84
C ALA A 284 -32.46 9.74 -34.03
N GLY A 285 -31.18 9.54 -33.73
CA GLY A 285 -30.15 9.27 -34.73
C GLY A 285 -30.29 7.85 -35.28
N ALA A 286 -30.89 7.72 -36.45
CA ALA A 286 -30.91 6.52 -37.28
C ALA A 286 -29.49 6.14 -37.74
N GLU A 287 -29.08 4.89 -37.54
CA GLU A 287 -27.91 4.31 -38.22
C GLU A 287 -28.26 3.98 -39.68
N PRO A 288 -27.50 4.49 -40.67
CA PRO A 288 -27.59 4.05 -42.06
C PRO A 288 -26.84 2.73 -42.26
N GLY A 289 -27.44 1.86 -43.06
CA GLY A 289 -27.03 0.48 -43.28
C GLY A 289 -25.65 0.29 -43.87
N GLU A 290 -25.07 -0.85 -43.47
CA GLU A 290 -23.84 -1.44 -43.97
C GLU A 290 -24.06 -2.00 -45.40
N PRO A 291 -23.31 -1.55 -46.43
CA PRO A 291 -23.35 -2.18 -47.73
C PRO A 291 -22.54 -3.47 -47.71
N SER A 292 -23.23 -4.60 -47.82
CA SER A 292 -22.65 -5.87 -48.22
C SER A 292 -21.97 -5.71 -49.59
N GLN A 293 -20.73 -6.18 -49.71
CA GLN A 293 -20.09 -6.40 -51.01
C GLN A 293 -19.58 -7.84 -51.14
N PRO A 294 -19.57 -8.36 -52.39
CA PRO A 294 -19.51 -9.78 -52.76
C PRO A 294 -18.13 -10.42 -52.70
#